data_AF-A0A848ZIJ2-F1
#
_entry.id   AF-A0A848ZIJ2-F1
#
_cell.length_a   1.000
_cell.length_b   1.000
_cell.length_c   1.000
_cell.angle_alpha   90.00
_cell.angle_beta   90.00
_cell.angle_gamma   90.00
#
_symmetry.space_group_name_H-M   'P 1'
#
loop_
_entity.id
_entity.type
_entity.pdbx_description
1 polymer ?
#
loop_
_entity_poly.entity_id
_entity_poly.type
_entity_poly.pdbx_seq_one_letter_code
_entity_poly.pdbx_strand_id
1 'polypeptide(L)' 'MEDIYSEIVRLLSSGTPASLATIIQVAGSSPRGLGSKYLIPKGGQTMGSVGGGCLEARVWDGAMESLRETKGSLMSF' A
#
# COMPACT_ATOMS: atom_id res chain seq x y z
N MET A 1 0.02 4.88 -19.68
CA MET A 1 0.26 3.94 -18.56
C MET A 1 0.10 4.79 -17.31
N GLU A 2 -0.99 4.65 -16.58
CA GLU A 2 -1.18 5.40 -15.33
C GLU A 2 -0.12 4.96 -14.32
N ASP A 3 0.55 5.93 -13.71
CA ASP A 3 1.50 5.68 -12.64
C ASP A 3 0.81 5.83 -11.27
N ILE A 4 1.42 5.25 -10.23
CA ILE A 4 0.82 5.22 -8.89
C ILE A 4 0.58 6.60 -8.29
N TYR A 5 1.37 7.62 -8.65
CA TYR A 5 1.18 8.98 -8.17
C TYR A 5 -0.01 9.66 -8.86
N SER A 6 -0.20 9.41 -10.16
CA SER A 6 -1.41 9.86 -10.87
C SER A 6 -2.68 9.30 -10.21
N GLU A 7 -2.67 8.03 -9.82
CA GLU A 7 -3.80 7.40 -9.11
C GLU A 7 -3.99 7.97 -7.70
N ILE A 8 -2.90 8.24 -6.97
CA ILE A 8 -2.97 8.93 -5.66
C ILE A 8 -3.65 10.30 -5.81
N VAL A 9 -3.24 11.09 -6.81
CA VAL A 9 -3.85 12.40 -7.08
C VAL A 9 -5.33 12.26 -7.42
N ARG A 10 -5.71 11.24 -8.19
CA ARG A 10 -7.11 10.96 -8.53
C ARG A 10 -7.94 10.65 -7.30
N LEU A 11 -7.47 9.75 -6.43
CA LEU A 11 -8.17 9.37 -5.19
C LEU A 11 -8.30 10.53 -4.21
N LEU A 12 -7.25 11.34 -4.07
CA LEU A 12 -7.29 12.55 -3.27
C LEU A 12 -8.33 13.55 -3.82
N SER A 13 -8.36 13.72 -5.13
CA SER A 13 -9.29 14.64 -5.81
C SER A 13 -10.75 14.17 -5.73
N SER A 14 -10.99 12.86 -5.67
CA SER A 14 -12.33 12.28 -5.48
C SER A 14 -12.76 12.19 -4.02
N GLY A 15 -11.91 12.59 -3.07
CA GLY A 15 -12.17 12.47 -1.63
C GLY A 15 -12.22 11.02 -1.16
N THR A 16 -11.62 10.08 -1.89
CA THR A 16 -11.59 8.65 -1.54
C THR A 16 -10.40 8.38 -0.62
N PRO A 17 -10.62 7.98 0.65
CA PRO A 17 -9.51 7.65 1.54
C PRO A 17 -8.69 6.48 0.99
N ALA A 18 -7.37 6.52 1.14
CA ALA A 18 -6.48 5.45 0.70
C ALA A 18 -5.23 5.36 1.56
N SER A 19 -4.67 4.15 1.69
CA SER A 19 -3.38 3.87 2.33
C SER A 19 -2.33 3.56 1.26
N LEU A 20 -1.10 4.00 1.48
CA LEU A 20 0.05 3.68 0.64
C LEU A 20 1.08 2.91 1.47
N ALA A 21 1.18 1.61 1.25
CA ALA A 21 2.24 0.80 1.83
C ALA A 21 3.52 0.94 0.98
N THR A 22 4.67 1.11 1.64
CA THR A 22 5.98 1.19 0.97
C THR A 22 6.98 0.31 1.71
N ILE A 23 7.73 -0.50 0.96
CA ILE A 23 8.86 -1.26 1.54
C ILE A 23 9.99 -0.28 1.85
N ILE A 24 10.26 -0.06 3.12
CA ILE A 24 11.33 0.87 3.57
C ILE A 24 12.60 0.14 4.02
N GLN A 25 12.53 -1.16 4.30
CA GLN A 25 13.65 -2.00 4.69
C GLN A 25 13.45 -3.42 4.15
N VAL A 26 14.52 -4.07 3.69
CA VAL A 26 14.54 -5.48 3.30
C VAL A 26 15.74 -6.16 3.95
N ALA A 27 15.51 -7.32 4.55
CA ALA A 27 16.57 -8.20 5.03
C ALA A 27 16.56 -9.49 4.20
N GLY A 28 17.68 -9.81 3.55
CA GLY A 28 17.78 -10.99 2.69
C GLY A 28 17.10 -10.84 1.33
N SER A 29 16.60 -11.95 0.80
CA SER A 29 15.96 -12.00 -0.53
C SER A 29 14.46 -11.77 -0.43
N SER A 30 13.93 -10.84 -1.23
CA SER A 30 12.50 -10.53 -1.30
C SER A 30 12.04 -10.48 -2.77
N PRO A 31 10.83 -10.95 -3.11
CA PRO A 31 10.26 -10.83 -4.46
C PRO A 31 10.13 -9.37 -4.93
N ARG A 32 9.97 -8.43 -3.99
CA ARG A 32 9.89 -6.98 -4.24
C ARG A 32 10.97 -6.25 -3.46
N GLY A 33 11.63 -5.30 -4.11
CA GLY A 33 12.71 -4.53 -3.53
C GLY A 33 12.23 -3.32 -2.73
N LEU A 34 13.19 -2.68 -2.04
CA LEU A 34 13.03 -1.37 -1.42
C LEU A 34 12.31 -0.38 -2.35
N GLY A 35 11.43 0.43 -1.78
CA GLY A 35 10.67 1.45 -2.50
C GLY A 35 9.46 0.95 -3.27
N SER A 36 9.25 -0.38 -3.36
CA SER A 36 8.02 -0.96 -3.90
C SER A 36 6.81 -0.45 -3.13
N LYS A 37 5.75 -0.10 -3.86
CA LYS A 37 4.56 0.54 -3.31
C LYS A 37 3.32 -0.29 -3.58
N TYR A 38 2.37 -0.20 -2.66
CA TYR A 38 1.06 -0.81 -2.78
C TYR A 38 0.00 0.17 -2.28
N LEU A 39 -0.79 0.69 -3.22
CA LEU A 39 -1.86 1.65 -3.00
C LEU A 39 -3.18 0.91 -2.77
N ILE A 40 -3.82 1.20 -1.65
CA ILE A 40 -4.98 0.49 -1.13
C ILE A 40 -6.07 1.52 -0.80
N PRO A 41 -7.00 1.77 -1.74
CA PRO A 41 -8.14 2.65 -1.51
C PRO A 41 -9.15 2.03 -0.54
N LYS A 42 -9.94 2.87 0.15
CA LYS A 42 -11.09 2.47 0.97
C LYS A 42 -12.26 2.08 0.05
N GLY A 43 -12.09 0.93 -0.60
CA GLY A 43 -12.95 0.44 -1.68
C GLY A 43 -12.41 0.82 -3.05
N GLY A 44 -12.55 -0.08 -4.02
CA GLY A 44 -11.97 0.07 -5.37
C GLY A 44 -10.82 -0.90 -5.63
N GLN A 45 -10.13 -0.68 -6.75
CA GLN A 45 -9.02 -1.54 -7.17
C GLN A 45 -7.70 -1.05 -6.56
N THR A 46 -6.89 -1.99 -6.10
CA THR A 46 -5.55 -1.71 -5.59
C THR A 46 -4.54 -1.58 -6.73
N MET A 47 -3.43 -0.86 -6.48
CA MET A 47 -2.38 -0.65 -7.48
C MET A 47 -0.99 -0.87 -6.88
N GLY A 48 -0.12 -1.55 -7.61
CA GLY A 48 1.21 -1.92 -7.11
C GLY A 48 1.19 -3.21 -6.28
N SER A 49 2.32 -3.54 -5.65
CA SER A 49 2.53 -4.82 -4.98
C SER A 49 3.77 -4.75 -4.08
N VAL A 50 3.72 -5.46 -2.94
CA VAL A 50 4.83 -5.57 -1.98
C VAL A 50 5.40 -6.99 -1.87
N GLY A 51 4.91 -7.95 -2.65
CA GLY A 51 5.52 -9.29 -2.68
C GLY A 51 4.63 -10.43 -3.17
N GLY A 52 3.33 -10.21 -3.33
CA GLY A 52 2.37 -11.27 -3.62
C GLY A 52 1.87 -12.01 -2.38
N GLY A 53 0.77 -12.76 -2.56
CA GLY A 53 0.36 -13.83 -1.65
C GLY A 53 -0.02 -13.38 -0.24
N CYS A 54 0.37 -14.17 0.77
CA CYS A 54 -0.02 -13.94 2.16
C CYS A 54 0.52 -12.62 2.73
N LEU A 55 1.72 -12.19 2.29
CA LEU A 55 2.29 -10.91 2.71
C LEU A 55 1.40 -9.73 2.30
N GLU A 56 0.89 -9.74 1.06
CA GLU A 56 0.00 -8.67 0.58
C GLU A 56 -1.31 -8.61 1.35
N ALA A 57 -1.89 -9.77 1.72
CA ALA A 57 -3.08 -9.81 2.54
C ALA A 57 -2.84 -9.18 3.92
N ARG A 58 -1.74 -9.51 4.59
CA ARG A 58 -1.40 -8.93 5.90
C ARG A 58 -1.14 -7.42 5.83
N VAL A 59 -0.49 -6.96 4.75
CA VAL A 59 -0.27 -5.53 4.51
C VAL A 59 -1.59 -4.82 4.21
N TRP A 60 -2.51 -5.47 3.48
CA TRP A 60 -3.85 -4.93 3.23
C TRP A 60 -4.65 -4.76 4.51
N ASP A 61 -4.62 -5.76 5.41
CA ASP A 61 -5.30 -5.69 6.71
C ASP A 61 -4.78 -4.51 7.54
N GLY A 62 -3.45 -4.38 7.66
CA GLY A 62 -2.83 -3.26 8.39
C GLY A 62 -3.09 -1.91 7.73
N ALA A 63 -3.20 -1.86 6.40
CA ALA A 63 -3.54 -0.64 5.68
C ALA A 63 -5.00 -0.20 5.92
N MET A 64 -5.92 -1.16 6.05
CA MET A 64 -7.32 -0.89 6.40
C MET A 64 -7.47 -0.42 7.85
N GLU A 65 -6.70 -1.00 8.77
CA GLU A 65 -6.62 -0.52 10.15
C GLU A 65 -6.06 0.90 10.20
N SER A 66 -4.97 1.17 9.48
CA SER A 66 -4.37 2.51 9.37
C SER A 66 -5.35 3.55 8.80
N LEU A 67 -6.20 3.16 7.84
CA LEU A 67 -7.28 4.01 7.31
C LEU A 67 -8.36 4.29 8.34
N ARG A 68 -8.74 3.28 9.12
CA ARG A 68 -9.76 3.41 10.17
C ARG A 68 -9.28 4.32 11.30
N GLU A 69 -8.02 4.20 11.71
CA GLU A 69 -7.43 5.00 12.78
C GLU A 69 -6.91 6.37 12.31
N THR A 70 -6.80 6.57 10.98
CA THR A 70 -6.17 7.76 10.38
C THR A 70 -4.73 7.94 10.89
N LYS A 71 -4.00 6.83 11.05
CA LYS A 71 -2.66 6.79 11.63
C LYS A 71 -1.77 5.83 10.85
N GLY A 72 -0.57 6.29 10.50
CA GLY A 72 0.44 5.43 9.88
C GLY A 72 1.01 4.41 10.86
N SER A 73 1.39 3.24 10.35
CA SER A 73 2.00 2.15 11.11
C SER A 73 3.27 1.64 10.43
N LEU A 74 4.20 1.11 11.23
CA LEU A 74 5.36 0.37 10.74
C LEU A 74 5.15 -1.11 11.05
N MET A 75 5.29 -1.95 10.03
CA MET A 75 5.08 -3.39 10.13
C MET A 75 6.33 -4.14 9.68
N SER A 76 6.59 -5.26 10.34
CA SER A 76 7.69 -6.18 10.03
C SER A 76 7.13 -7.59 9.81
N PHE A 77 7.72 -8.31 8.85
CA PHE A 77 7.27 -9.64 8.41
C PHE A 77 8.44 -10.61 8.34
#